data_AF-A0A963IRK2-F1
#
_entry.id   AF-A0A963IRK2-F1
#
_cell.length_a   1.000
_cell.length_b   1.000
_cell.length_c   1.000
_cell.angle_alpha   90.00
_cell.angle_beta   90.00
_cell.angle_gamma   90.00
#
_symmetry.space_group_name_H-M   'P 1'
#
loop_
_entity.id
_entity.type
_entity.pdbx_description
1 polymer ?
#
loop_
_entity_poly.entity_id
_entity_poly.type
_entity_poly.pdbx_seq_one_letter_code
_entity_poly.pdbx_strand_id
1 'polypeptide(L)'
;ASDTSGRRVEFFHPFFATLMIIRALLLSLLLTSCANNYLVGFGGDTNYLSFDHPNSEEAIADVRAAADKLCRQRKELAIETESTCSLTRCATNYQCQERSDAGN
;
A
#
# COMPACT_ATOMS: atom_id res chain seq x y z
N ALA A 1 37.32 47.30 38.80
CA ALA A 1 37.20 45.90 38.38
C ALA A 1 35.71 45.57 38.43
N SER A 2 34.95 45.72 37.35
CA SER A 2 35.01 44.93 36.11
C SER A 2 34.89 43.44 36.44
N ASP A 3 33.68 42.87 36.46
CA ASP A 3 33.17 42.18 35.27
C ASP A 3 31.72 41.71 35.46
N THR A 4 30.94 41.90 34.40
CA THR A 4 29.57 41.44 34.20
C THR A 4 29.63 40.13 33.43
N SER A 5 29.15 39.02 33.99
CA SER A 5 28.89 37.82 33.18
C SER A 5 27.51 37.27 33.49
N GLY A 6 26.54 37.72 32.68
CA GLY A 6 25.19 37.21 32.67
C GLY A 6 25.15 35.71 32.43
N ARG A 7 24.34 35.02 33.23
CA ARG A 7 23.86 33.67 32.91
C ARG A 7 22.39 33.78 32.59
N ARG A 8 22.10 34.07 31.31
CA ARG A 8 20.80 33.87 30.72
C ARG A 8 20.56 32.36 30.74
N VAL A 9 19.79 31.87 31.71
CA VAL A 9 19.32 30.49 31.73
C VAL A 9 18.23 30.44 30.66
N GLU A 10 18.64 30.06 29.45
CA GLU A 10 17.75 29.81 28.33
C GLU A 10 16.71 28.77 28.75
N PHE A 11 15.47 29.22 28.82
CA PHE A 11 14.27 28.41 29.02
C PHE A 11 14.06 27.56 27.75
N PHE A 12 14.88 26.51 27.57
CA PHE A 12 14.73 25.60 26.44
C PHE A 12 13.55 24.68 26.70
N HIS A 13 12.41 25.08 26.15
CA HIS A 13 11.13 24.39 26.18
C HIS A 13 11.25 22.94 25.65
N PRO A 14 11.06 21.90 26.50
CA PRO A 14 11.16 20.49 26.09
C PRO A 14 10.00 20.04 25.17
N PHE A 15 9.01 20.91 24.98
CA PHE A 15 7.82 20.66 24.16
C PHE A 15 8.06 20.73 22.66
N PHE A 16 8.98 21.58 22.18
CA PHE A 16 9.21 21.73 20.74
C PHE A 16 10.02 20.57 20.15
N ALA A 17 10.98 20.02 20.92
CA ALA A 17 11.81 18.91 20.49
C ALA A 17 11.02 17.59 20.37
N THR A 18 10.12 17.32 21.33
CA THR A 18 9.24 16.14 21.31
C THR A 18 8.25 16.17 20.15
N LEU A 19 7.68 17.35 19.83
CA LEU A 19 6.78 17.50 18.68
C LEU A 19 7.46 17.24 17.33
N MET A 20 8.72 17.65 17.18
CA MET A 20 9.51 17.42 15.96
C MET A 20 9.84 15.93 15.78
N ILE A 21 10.17 15.23 16.87
CA ILE A 21 10.45 13.78 16.86
C ILE A 21 9.19 12.98 16.52
N ILE A 22 8.04 13.33 17.11
CA ILE A 22 6.76 12.68 16.81
C ILE A 22 6.38 12.86 15.32
N ARG A 23 6.61 14.05 14.76
CA ARG A 23 6.38 14.31 13.32
C ARG A 23 7.30 13.48 12.44
N ALA A 24 8.59 13.37 12.78
CA ALA A 24 9.53 12.55 12.03
C ALA A 24 9.14 11.06 12.06
N LEU A 25 8.72 10.55 13.22
CA LEU A 25 8.25 9.17 13.38
C LEU A 25 6.98 8.89 12.57
N LEU A 26 6.00 9.81 12.62
CA LEU A 26 4.78 9.71 11.82
C LEU A 26 5.07 9.70 10.31
N LEU A 27 6.02 10.54 9.85
CA LEU A 27 6.44 10.57 8.46
C LEU A 27 7.12 9.25 8.05
N SER A 28 7.97 8.67 8.90
CA SER A 28 8.62 7.38 8.60
C SER A 28 7.65 6.20 8.53
N LEU A 29 6.55 6.20 9.29
CA LEU A 29 5.52 5.15 9.20
C LEU A 29 4.71 5.23 7.90
N LEU A 30 4.62 6.40 7.26
CA LEU A 30 3.87 6.57 6.01
C LEU A 30 4.62 6.00 4.79
N LEU A 31 5.93 5.76 4.89
CA LEU A 31 6.76 5.27 3.79
C LEU A 31 6.79 3.74 3.65
N THR A 32 6.20 2.97 4.57
CA THR A 32 6.24 1.50 4.53
C THR A 32 5.16 0.85 3.68
N SER A 33 4.34 1.59 2.94
CA SER A 33 3.35 0.99 2.01
C SER A 33 3.93 0.82 0.61
N CYS A 34 4.94 -0.04 0.48
CA CYS A 34 5.29 -0.64 -0.81
C CYS A 34 4.54 -1.98 -0.88
N ALA A 35 3.35 -1.98 -1.49
CA ALA A 35 2.64 -3.21 -1.76
C ALA A 35 3.52 -4.10 -2.66
N ASN A 36 3.97 -5.24 -2.13
CA ASN A 36 4.78 -6.25 -2.85
C ASN A 36 3.94 -7.08 -3.84
N ASN A 37 2.95 -6.44 -4.45
CA ASN A 37 2.01 -7.07 -5.36
C ASN A 37 2.32 -6.55 -6.75
N TYR A 38 3.01 -7.37 -7.54
CA TYR A 38 3.39 -6.98 -8.89
C TYR A 38 2.23 -7.32 -9.82
N LEU A 39 1.67 -6.33 -10.50
CA LEU A 39 0.84 -6.58 -11.68
C LEU A 39 1.79 -7.04 -12.79
N VAL A 40 1.84 -8.35 -13.04
CA VAL A 40 2.82 -8.97 -13.94
C VAL A 40 2.35 -8.97 -15.40
N GLY A 41 1.04 -8.84 -15.61
CA GLY A 41 0.45 -8.76 -16.96
C GLY A 41 -0.74 -7.82 -17.00
N PHE A 42 -0.63 -6.79 -17.85
CA PHE A 42 -1.71 -5.92 -18.28
C PHE A 42 -1.59 -5.75 -19.79
N GLY A 43 -2.40 -6.47 -20.56
CA GLY A 43 -2.52 -6.24 -22.00
C GLY A 43 -3.47 -5.08 -22.23
N GLY A 44 -3.09 -4.09 -23.04
CA GLY A 44 -3.95 -2.93 -23.34
C GLY A 44 -5.33 -3.30 -23.89
N ASP A 45 -5.44 -4.49 -24.48
CA ASP A 45 -6.66 -5.03 -25.10
C ASP A 45 -7.22 -6.26 -24.37
N THR A 46 -6.68 -6.63 -23.20
CA THR A 46 -7.16 -7.78 -22.43
C THR A 46 -7.92 -7.33 -21.18
N ASN A 47 -9.02 -8.01 -20.90
CA ASN A 47 -9.76 -7.88 -19.65
C ASN A 47 -9.13 -8.73 -18.53
N TYR A 48 -7.84 -9.10 -18.65
CA TYR A 48 -7.15 -10.00 -17.74
C TYR A 48 -6.13 -9.25 -16.89
N LEU A 49 -6.08 -9.57 -15.60
CA LEU A 49 -5.11 -9.04 -14.64
C LEU A 49 -4.39 -10.22 -13.99
N SER A 50 -3.06 -10.18 -13.96
CA SER A 50 -2.26 -11.21 -13.30
C SER A 50 -1.36 -10.59 -12.23
N PHE A 51 -1.38 -11.17 -11.04
CA PHE A 51 -0.67 -10.68 -9.86
C PHE A 51 0.22 -11.77 -9.26
N ASP A 52 1.47 -11.41 -9.02
CA ASP A 52 2.36 -12.19 -8.16
C ASP A 52 2.47 -11.53 -6.79
N HIS A 53 2.23 -12.31 -5.74
CA HIS A 53 2.21 -11.82 -4.36
C HIS A 53 2.69 -12.86 -3.34
N PRO A 54 3.09 -12.46 -2.11
CA PRO A 54 3.34 -13.40 -1.03
C PRO A 54 2.13 -14.28 -0.72
N ASN A 55 2.35 -15.51 -0.27
CA ASN A 55 1.29 -16.36 0.28
C ASN A 55 0.97 -15.93 1.73
N SER A 56 0.26 -14.81 1.85
CA SER A 56 -0.26 -14.30 3.12
C SER A 56 -1.66 -13.71 2.92
N GLU A 57 -2.48 -13.75 3.96
CA GLU A 57 -3.85 -13.23 3.92
C GLU A 57 -3.89 -11.72 3.57
N GLU A 58 -2.95 -10.95 4.10
CA GLU A 58 -2.80 -9.52 3.78
C GLU A 58 -2.52 -9.30 2.29
N ALA A 59 -1.59 -10.06 1.71
CA ALA A 59 -1.24 -9.92 0.30
C ALA A 59 -2.39 -10.35 -0.64
N ILE A 60 -3.13 -11.39 -0.26
CA ILE A 60 -4.34 -11.83 -0.98
C ILE A 60 -5.40 -10.72 -0.97
N ALA A 61 -5.66 -10.11 0.19
CA ALA A 61 -6.62 -9.02 0.33
C ALA A 61 -6.21 -7.79 -0.49
N ASP A 62 -4.93 -7.44 -0.48
CA ASP A 62 -4.39 -6.32 -1.25
C ASP A 62 -4.52 -6.54 -2.77
N VAL A 63 -4.18 -7.73 -3.25
CA VAL A 63 -4.32 -8.10 -4.66
C VAL A 63 -5.79 -8.06 -5.09
N ARG A 64 -6.71 -8.59 -4.27
CA ARG A 64 -8.14 -8.51 -4.55
C ARG A 64 -8.62 -7.07 -4.64
N ALA A 65 -8.23 -6.22 -3.69
CA ALA A 65 -8.58 -4.80 -3.68
C ALA A 65 -7.99 -4.06 -4.90
N ALA A 66 -6.77 -4.42 -5.32
CA ALA A 66 -6.12 -3.88 -6.51
C ALA A 66 -6.87 -4.28 -7.79
N ALA A 67 -7.21 -5.56 -7.96
CA ALA A 67 -7.98 -6.07 -9.08
C ALA A 67 -9.35 -5.38 -9.17
N ASP A 68 -10.06 -5.28 -8.04
CA ASP A 68 -11.35 -4.60 -7.94
C ASP A 68 -11.22 -3.11 -8.32
N LYS A 69 -10.15 -2.43 -7.88
CA LYS A 69 -9.90 -1.03 -8.25
C LYS A 69 -9.68 -0.86 -9.74
N LEU A 70 -8.89 -1.74 -10.36
CA LEU A 70 -8.58 -1.67 -11.79
C LEU A 70 -9.81 -1.98 -12.65
N CYS A 71 -10.56 -3.04 -12.35
CA CYS A 71 -11.78 -3.36 -13.11
C CYS A 71 -12.88 -2.29 -12.94
N ARG A 72 -13.00 -1.67 -11.75
CA ARG A 72 -13.96 -0.57 -11.55
C ARG A 72 -13.68 0.65 -12.41
N GLN A 73 -12.43 0.92 -12.79
CA GLN A 73 -12.13 2.01 -13.74
C GLN A 73 -12.80 1.79 -15.10
N ARG A 74 -13.09 0.52 -15.44
CA ARG A 74 -13.82 0.10 -16.64
C ARG A 74 -15.31 -0.14 -16.40
N LYS A 75 -15.82 0.09 -15.18
CA LYS A 75 -17.19 -0.25 -14.72
C LYS A 75 -17.48 -1.77 -14.69
N GLU A 76 -16.43 -2.57 -14.64
CA GLU A 76 -16.48 -4.03 -14.61
C GLU A 76 -16.22 -4.56 -13.19
N LEU A 77 -16.52 -5.83 -12.97
CA LEU A 77 -16.24 -6.59 -11.75
C LEU A 77 -14.97 -7.42 -11.96
N ALA A 78 -14.12 -7.49 -10.94
CA ALA A 78 -13.00 -8.44 -10.95
C ALA A 78 -13.52 -9.83 -10.53
N ILE A 79 -13.41 -10.80 -11.42
CA ILE A 79 -13.72 -12.20 -11.20
C ILE A 79 -12.39 -12.94 -11.09
N GLU A 80 -12.16 -13.63 -9.97
CA GLU A 80 -10.99 -14.47 -9.83
C GLU A 80 -11.15 -15.68 -10.73
N THR A 81 -10.22 -15.90 -11.66
CA THR A 81 -10.29 -17.02 -12.60
C THR A 81 -9.36 -18.15 -12.20
N GLU A 82 -8.24 -17.83 -11.56
CA GLU A 82 -7.25 -18.82 -11.12
C GLU A 82 -6.41 -18.25 -9.98
N SER A 83 -6.08 -19.10 -9.01
CA SER A 83 -5.07 -18.80 -8.00
C SER A 83 -4.21 -20.05 -7.75
N THR A 84 -2.90 -19.91 -7.91
CA THR A 84 -1.93 -20.99 -7.68
C THR A 84 -0.86 -20.53 -6.70
N CYS A 85 -0.69 -21.27 -5.61
CA CYS A 85 0.23 -20.92 -4.53
C CYS A 85 1.31 -21.99 -4.29
N SER A 86 2.52 -21.51 -4.02
CA SER A 86 3.60 -22.21 -3.33
C SER A 86 3.59 -21.87 -1.84
N LEU A 87 4.56 -22.39 -1.08
CA LEU A 87 4.68 -22.09 0.36
C LEU A 87 4.87 -20.60 0.67
N THR A 88 5.45 -19.82 -0.24
CA THR A 88 5.82 -18.41 0.02
C THR A 88 5.25 -17.41 -0.97
N ARG A 89 4.77 -17.87 -2.13
CA ARG A 89 4.28 -17.00 -3.22
C ARG A 89 3.05 -17.58 -3.89
N CYS A 90 2.18 -16.71 -4.38
CA CYS A 90 1.05 -17.04 -5.20
C CYS A 90 1.07 -16.23 -6.49
N ALA A 91 0.52 -16.83 -7.55
CA ALA A 91 0.11 -16.16 -8.77
C ALA A 91 -1.42 -16.21 -8.83
N THR A 92 -2.06 -15.04 -8.85
CA THR A 92 -3.52 -14.92 -8.88
C THR A 92 -3.95 -14.12 -10.09
N ASN A 93 -4.94 -14.64 -10.79
CA ASN A 93 -5.46 -14.12 -12.03
C ASN A 93 -6.92 -13.69 -11.88
N TYR A 94 -7.23 -12.51 -12.43
CA TYR A 94 -8.57 -11.96 -12.49
C TYR A 94 -8.97 -11.64 -13.92
N GLN A 95 -10.27 -11.75 -14.20
CA GLN A 95 -10.90 -11.14 -15.36
C GLN A 95 -11.82 -10.00 -14.94
N CYS A 96 -11.73 -8.87 -15.61
CA CYS A 96 -12.74 -7.83 -15.56
C CYS A 96 -13.90 -8.25 -16.46
N GLN A 97 -15.10 -8.34 -15.88
CA GLN A 97 -16.32 -8.72 -16.61
C GLN A 97 -17.45 -7.74 -16.31
N GLU A 98 -18.34 -7.55 -17.27
CA GLU A 98 -19.56 -6.78 -17.05
C GLU A 98 -20.46 -7.48 -16.02
N ARG A 99 -21.24 -6.70 -15.28
CA ARG A 99 -22.11 -7.24 -14.23
C ARG A 99 -23.21 -8.16 -14.78
N SER A 100 -23.57 -8.05 -16.07
CA SER A 100 -24.52 -8.95 -16.73
C SER A 100 -23.98 -10.38 -16.90
N ASP A 101 -22.66 -10.53 -16.97
CA ASP A 101 -22.02 -11.78 -17.39
C ASP A 101 -21.51 -12.59 -16.18
N ALA A 102 -21.43 -11.96 -15.00
CA ALA A 102 -20.94 -12.55 -13.75
C ALA A 102 -21.93 -13.53 -13.08
N GLY A 103 -22.95 -14.03 -13.79
CA GLY A 103 -23.99 -14.89 -13.23
C GLY A 103 -24.60 -15.85 -14.26
N ASN A 104 -24.01 -17.04 -14.38
CA ASN A 104 -24.68 -18.26 -14.82
C ASN A 104 -24.16 -19.46 -14.02
#